data_AF-A0A098VPF3-F1
#
_entry.id   AF-A0A098VPF3-F1
#
_cell.length_a   1.000
_cell.length_b   1.000
_cell.length_c   1.000
_cell.angle_alpha   90.00
_cell.angle_beta   90.00
_cell.angle_gamma   90.00
#
_symmetry.space_group_name_H-M   'P 1'
#
loop_
_entity.id
_entity.type
_entity.pdbx_description
1 polymer ?
#
loop_
_entity_poly.entity_id
_entity_poly.type
_entity_poly.pdbx_seq_one_letter_code
_entity_poly.pdbx_strand_id
1 'polypeptide(L)'
;MISCYSPTKQAITKVSIFAQLFDAFEETSQHESHIAETGILFYRHIRTLLESSKTFDVNSCEEILAKLKSFLTQTKDSISLLQDENREVFSNDLFRELSEAASQIDAIAAQLKKEQKSVVIDSTLGVTDALTLLMKYATLCQEEIVNSGGKSVNAKYYLKDSKWTEGLISAARTVVSSMAFLGEASKSYSSSNGFEGQVESVLVGAKEVAAGTIQLVTAARVKATNLFSPNQLGLENASKQVASTTSSLASVAKKAYMQQFTMSEEATSRNPEDLEASNSHQLTIAERNQQIEIMGLESKLSQARAKLTLIRKKAYNKN
;
A
#
# COMPACT_ATOMS: atom_id res chain seq x y z
N MET A 1 -20.11 46.12 -60.89
CA MET A 1 -18.93 46.00 -59.99
C MET A 1 -18.81 44.55 -59.56
N ILE A 2 -18.10 43.75 -60.36
CA ILE A 2 -17.81 42.35 -60.06
C ILE A 2 -16.55 42.39 -59.19
N SER A 3 -16.73 42.22 -57.89
CA SER A 3 -15.61 42.11 -56.95
C SER A 3 -14.90 40.80 -57.23
N CYS A 4 -13.82 40.86 -58.01
CA CYS A 4 -12.90 39.76 -58.24
C CYS A 4 -12.23 39.38 -56.91
N TYR A 5 -12.83 38.47 -56.15
CA TYR A 5 -12.11 37.73 -55.13
C TYR A 5 -11.14 36.79 -55.84
N SER A 6 -9.85 37.14 -55.87
CA SER A 6 -8.85 36.36 -56.60
C SER A 6 -8.75 34.93 -56.02
N PRO A 7 -8.48 33.90 -56.85
CA PRO A 7 -8.31 32.52 -56.40
C PRO A 7 -7.21 32.36 -55.34
N THR A 8 -6.23 33.27 -55.33
CA THR A 8 -5.20 33.40 -54.29
C THR A 8 -5.76 33.78 -52.92
N LYS A 9 -6.72 34.71 -52.83
CA LYS A 9 -7.36 35.05 -51.54
C LYS A 9 -8.16 33.89 -50.98
N GLN A 10 -8.92 33.17 -51.82
CA GLN A 10 -9.65 31.97 -51.37
C GLN A 10 -8.73 30.85 -50.87
N ALA A 11 -7.58 30.63 -51.53
CA ALA A 11 -6.60 29.63 -51.08
C ALA A 11 -5.95 30.01 -49.74
N ILE A 12 -5.62 31.29 -49.54
CA ILE A 12 -5.05 31.80 -48.28
C ILE A 12 -6.06 31.66 -47.13
N THR A 13 -7.34 31.99 -47.36
CA THR A 13 -8.39 31.79 -46.36
C THR A 13 -8.58 30.31 -46.01
N LYS A 14 -8.51 29.41 -47.01
CA LYS A 14 -8.60 27.95 -46.80
C LYS A 14 -7.45 27.39 -45.96
N VAL A 15 -6.21 27.81 -46.23
CA VAL A 15 -5.03 27.40 -45.46
C VAL A 15 -5.09 27.97 -44.05
N SER A 16 -5.55 29.22 -43.89
CA SER A 16 -5.72 29.84 -42.57
C SER A 16 -6.78 29.13 -41.72
N ILE A 17 -7.89 28.68 -42.32
CA ILE A 17 -8.94 27.93 -41.62
C ILE A 17 -8.43 26.54 -41.22
N PHE A 18 -7.71 25.86 -42.11
CA PHE A 18 -7.08 24.57 -41.80
C PHE A 18 -6.01 24.68 -40.71
N ALA A 19 -5.20 25.75 -40.74
CA ALA A 19 -4.22 26.03 -39.70
C ALA A 19 -4.90 26.28 -38.35
N GLN A 20 -5.94 27.13 -38.29
CA GLN A 20 -6.68 27.38 -37.04
C GLN A 20 -7.39 26.13 -36.49
N LEU A 21 -7.89 25.26 -37.36
CA LEU A 21 -8.47 23.96 -36.97
C LEU A 21 -7.41 23.00 -36.47
N PHE A 22 -6.24 23.00 -37.10
CA PHE A 22 -5.11 22.18 -36.68
C PHE A 22 -4.52 22.67 -35.36
N ASP A 23 -4.36 23.98 -35.17
CA ASP A 23 -3.90 24.60 -33.92
C ASP A 23 -4.86 24.30 -32.78
N ALA A 24 -6.18 24.40 -33.00
CA ALA A 24 -7.19 24.05 -32.00
C ALA A 24 -7.19 22.55 -31.67
N PHE A 25 -6.99 21.69 -32.67
CA PHE A 25 -6.83 20.25 -32.47
C PHE A 25 -5.53 19.93 -31.74
N GLU A 26 -4.42 20.59 -32.07
CA GLU A 26 -3.11 20.44 -31.45
C GLU A 26 -3.18 20.83 -29.97
N GLU A 27 -3.76 21.99 -29.66
CA GLU A 27 -4.00 22.48 -28.30
C GLU A 27 -4.87 21.49 -27.49
N THR A 28 -5.89 20.90 -28.13
CA THR A 28 -6.74 19.87 -27.51
C THR A 28 -6.01 18.52 -27.35
N SER A 29 -5.12 18.16 -28.28
CA SER A 29 -4.39 16.89 -28.31
C SER A 29 -3.24 16.81 -27.30
N GLN A 30 -2.73 17.96 -26.84
CA GLN A 30 -1.67 18.04 -25.84
C GLN A 30 -2.11 17.53 -24.43
N HIS A 31 -3.39 17.18 -24.26
CA HIS A 31 -3.97 16.85 -22.96
C HIS A 31 -4.07 15.36 -22.55
N GLU A 32 -4.15 14.32 -23.41
CA GLU A 32 -3.92 12.88 -22.98
C GLU A 32 -4.05 11.81 -24.10
N SER A 33 -3.64 10.55 -23.82
CA SER A 33 -3.35 9.45 -24.77
C SER A 33 -4.52 8.82 -25.56
N HIS A 34 -5.75 9.34 -25.43
CA HIS A 34 -6.90 8.94 -26.25
C HIS A 34 -7.03 9.73 -27.57
N ILE A 35 -5.92 10.36 -28.01
CA ILE A 35 -5.74 11.11 -29.27
C ILE A 35 -6.37 10.39 -30.48
N ALA A 36 -6.38 9.05 -30.48
CA ALA A 36 -6.93 8.27 -31.58
C ALA A 36 -8.46 8.40 -31.70
N GLU A 37 -9.23 8.28 -30.61
CA GLU A 37 -10.70 8.35 -30.69
C GLU A 37 -11.20 9.78 -30.94
N THR A 38 -10.60 10.77 -30.29
CA THR A 38 -10.91 12.18 -30.53
C THR A 38 -10.47 12.62 -31.93
N GLY A 39 -9.31 12.14 -32.40
CA GLY A 39 -8.85 12.34 -33.77
C GLY A 39 -9.73 11.66 -34.81
N ILE A 40 -10.25 10.45 -34.54
CA ILE A 40 -11.18 9.74 -35.41
C ILE A 40 -12.53 10.47 -35.48
N LEU A 41 -13.05 10.96 -34.36
CA LEU A 41 -14.28 11.76 -34.32
C LEU A 41 -14.11 13.10 -35.07
N PHE A 42 -12.99 13.78 -34.86
CA PHE A 42 -12.63 15.01 -35.57
C PHE A 42 -12.54 14.78 -37.09
N TYR A 43 -11.82 13.74 -37.51
CA TYR A 43 -11.71 13.37 -38.93
C TYR A 43 -13.06 12.96 -39.54
N ARG A 44 -13.86 12.17 -38.82
CA ARG A 44 -15.20 11.73 -39.28
C ARG A 44 -16.14 12.93 -39.43
N HIS A 45 -16.07 13.92 -38.54
CA HIS A 45 -16.88 15.12 -38.62
C HIS A 45 -16.46 16.05 -39.78
N ILE A 46 -15.16 16.28 -39.97
CA ILE A 46 -14.63 17.02 -41.12
C ILE A 46 -15.03 16.35 -42.44
N ARG A 47 -14.99 15.02 -42.49
CA ARG A 47 -15.38 14.23 -43.65
C ARG A 47 -16.86 14.39 -44.01
N THR A 48 -17.77 14.22 -43.05
CA THR A 48 -19.21 14.37 -43.29
C THR A 48 -19.56 15.79 -43.77
N LEU A 49 -18.85 16.80 -43.26
CA LEU A 49 -19.04 18.20 -43.65
C LEU A 49 -18.53 18.47 -45.07
N LEU A 50 -17.35 17.97 -45.42
CA LEU A 50 -16.82 18.04 -46.79
C LEU A 50 -17.73 17.31 -47.80
N GLU A 51 -18.31 16.17 -47.41
CA GLU A 51 -19.22 15.38 -48.26
C GLU A 51 -20.60 16.05 -48.44
N SER A 52 -21.05 16.85 -47.46
CA SER A 52 -22.33 17.59 -47.53
C SER A 52 -22.29 18.88 -48.37
N SER A 53 -21.09 19.43 -48.60
CA SER A 53 -20.87 20.73 -49.27
C SER A 53 -20.63 20.53 -50.78
N LYS A 54 -21.67 20.65 -51.61
CA LYS A 54 -21.54 20.58 -53.08
C LYS A 54 -20.95 21.85 -53.73
N THR A 55 -20.84 22.96 -53.00
CA THR A 55 -20.20 24.21 -53.44
C THR A 55 -19.53 24.89 -52.24
N PHE A 56 -18.24 25.21 -52.38
CA PHE A 56 -17.39 25.71 -51.30
C PHE A 56 -17.69 27.20 -51.00
N ASP A 57 -18.77 27.48 -50.26
CA ASP A 57 -19.17 28.83 -49.82
C ASP A 57 -18.53 29.18 -48.46
N VAL A 58 -17.95 30.37 -48.35
CA VAL A 58 -17.22 30.85 -47.16
C VAL A 58 -18.16 30.99 -45.95
N ASN A 59 -19.44 31.34 -46.17
CA ASN A 59 -20.43 31.43 -45.10
C ASN A 59 -20.75 30.04 -44.50
N SER A 60 -20.79 29.00 -45.35
CA SER A 60 -20.90 27.61 -44.87
C SER A 60 -19.66 27.21 -44.05
N CYS A 61 -18.47 27.70 -44.40
CA CYS A 61 -17.25 27.44 -43.62
C CYS A 61 -17.28 28.11 -42.23
N GLU A 62 -17.80 29.33 -42.09
CA GLU A 62 -17.96 29.97 -40.77
C GLU A 62 -18.96 29.22 -39.88
N GLU A 63 -20.08 28.76 -40.45
CA GLU A 63 -21.06 27.95 -39.73
C GLU A 63 -20.48 26.59 -39.31
N ILE A 64 -19.66 25.98 -40.17
CA ILE A 64 -18.90 24.76 -39.87
C ILE A 64 -17.90 25.00 -38.74
N LEU A 65 -17.17 26.12 -38.77
CA LEU A 65 -16.21 26.52 -37.73
C LEU A 65 -16.92 26.72 -36.38
N ALA A 66 -18.10 27.35 -36.36
CA ALA A 66 -18.89 27.54 -35.15
C ALA A 66 -19.34 26.20 -34.55
N LYS A 67 -19.83 25.27 -35.39
CA LYS A 67 -20.25 23.92 -34.96
C LYS A 67 -19.07 23.08 -34.45
N LEU A 68 -17.92 23.17 -35.11
CA LEU A 68 -16.69 22.49 -34.67
C LEU A 68 -16.18 23.04 -33.34
N LYS A 69 -16.18 24.37 -33.17
CA LYS A 69 -15.83 25.01 -31.89
C LYS A 69 -16.78 24.55 -30.77
N SER A 70 -18.10 24.57 -30.99
CA SER A 70 -19.05 24.12 -29.96
C SER A 70 -18.85 22.65 -29.60
N PHE A 71 -18.57 21.79 -30.59
CA PHE A 71 -18.31 20.37 -30.35
C PHE A 71 -17.01 20.14 -29.57
N LEU A 72 -15.92 20.86 -29.91
CA LEU A 72 -14.66 20.79 -29.18
C LEU A 72 -14.82 21.27 -27.73
N THR A 73 -15.55 22.37 -27.50
CA THR A 73 -15.84 22.85 -26.14
C THR A 73 -16.66 21.82 -25.36
N GLN A 74 -17.72 21.27 -25.97
CA GLN A 74 -18.54 20.24 -25.33
C GLN A 74 -17.72 18.98 -25.00
N THR A 75 -16.81 18.57 -25.89
CA THR A 75 -15.93 17.43 -25.67
C THR A 75 -14.93 17.70 -24.55
N LYS A 76 -14.36 18.92 -24.49
CA LYS A 76 -13.49 19.38 -23.40
C LYS A 76 -14.20 19.35 -22.04
N ASP A 77 -15.45 19.81 -22.00
CA ASP A 77 -16.25 19.83 -20.78
C ASP A 77 -16.58 18.40 -20.31
N SER A 78 -16.98 17.50 -21.22
CA SER A 78 -17.22 16.09 -20.91
C SER A 78 -15.95 15.38 -20.42
N ILE A 79 -14.79 15.67 -21.00
CA ILE A 79 -13.51 15.12 -20.55
C ILE A 79 -13.22 15.62 -19.13
N SER A 80 -13.39 16.92 -18.87
CA SER A 80 -13.12 17.51 -17.54
C SER A 80 -13.99 16.86 -16.45
N LEU A 81 -15.28 16.64 -16.72
CA LEU A 81 -16.19 15.92 -15.83
C LEU A 81 -15.74 14.48 -15.52
N LEU A 82 -15.35 13.71 -16.54
CA LEU A 82 -14.85 12.34 -16.36
C LEU A 82 -13.53 12.30 -15.59
N GLN A 83 -12.70 13.33 -15.71
CA GLN A 83 -11.45 13.44 -14.95
C GLN A 83 -11.72 13.72 -13.46
N ASP A 84 -12.70 14.56 -13.15
CA ASP A 84 -13.09 14.86 -11.77
C ASP A 84 -13.79 13.68 -11.10
N GLU A 85 -14.67 12.96 -11.80
CA GLU A 85 -15.28 11.72 -11.28
C GLU A 85 -14.23 10.65 -10.96
N ASN A 86 -13.28 10.40 -11.87
CA ASN A 86 -12.20 9.44 -11.61
C ASN A 86 -11.33 9.88 -10.42
N ARG A 87 -11.01 11.18 -10.30
CA ARG A 87 -10.25 11.73 -9.17
C ARG A 87 -10.93 11.41 -7.84
N GLU A 88 -12.22 11.65 -7.71
CA GLU A 88 -12.96 11.38 -6.48
C GLU A 88 -12.97 9.88 -6.15
N VAL A 89 -13.24 9.01 -7.14
CA VAL A 89 -13.28 7.55 -6.92
C VAL A 89 -11.94 7.02 -6.42
N PHE A 90 -10.83 7.35 -7.07
CA PHE A 90 -9.51 6.88 -6.66
C PHE A 90 -9.08 7.41 -5.29
N SER A 91 -9.39 8.68 -5.01
CA SER A 91 -9.12 9.28 -3.70
C SER A 91 -9.90 8.57 -2.60
N ASN A 92 -11.18 8.27 -2.84
CA ASN A 92 -12.05 7.58 -1.89
C ASN A 92 -11.57 6.16 -1.61
N ASP A 93 -11.12 5.42 -2.63
CA ASP A 93 -10.59 4.07 -2.46
C ASP A 93 -9.30 4.06 -1.62
N LEU A 94 -8.38 5.00 -1.87
CA LEU A 94 -7.15 5.13 -1.09
C LEU A 94 -7.43 5.40 0.39
N PHE A 95 -8.31 6.36 0.67
CA PHE A 95 -8.68 6.70 2.05
C PHE A 95 -9.43 5.57 2.74
N ARG A 96 -10.32 4.89 2.02
CA ARG A 96 -11.03 3.71 2.52
C ARG A 96 -10.05 2.61 2.93
N GLU A 97 -9.09 2.27 2.08
CA GLU A 97 -8.11 1.21 2.36
C GLU A 97 -7.16 1.56 3.52
N LEU A 98 -6.71 2.81 3.63
CA LEU A 98 -5.86 3.24 4.77
C LEU A 98 -6.64 3.23 6.09
N SER A 99 -7.90 3.67 6.07
CA SER A 99 -8.80 3.63 7.22
C SER A 99 -9.10 2.19 7.63
N GLU A 100 -9.35 1.32 6.65
CA GLU A 100 -9.58 -0.11 6.90
C GLU A 100 -8.34 -0.77 7.48
N ALA A 101 -7.14 -0.47 6.97
CA ALA A 101 -5.88 -0.96 7.52
C ALA A 101 -5.68 -0.56 8.99
N ALA A 102 -5.96 0.70 9.33
CA ALA A 102 -5.92 1.17 10.72
C ALA A 102 -6.91 0.41 11.61
N SER A 103 -8.16 0.23 11.15
CA SER A 103 -9.19 -0.52 11.87
C SER A 103 -8.80 -1.99 12.09
N GLN A 104 -8.18 -2.64 11.10
CA GLN A 104 -7.70 -4.01 11.22
C GLN A 104 -6.56 -4.12 12.25
N ILE A 105 -5.64 -3.14 12.31
CA ILE A 105 -4.58 -3.09 13.32
C ILE A 105 -5.17 -2.93 14.73
N ASP A 106 -6.17 -2.05 14.89
CA ASP A 106 -6.86 -1.87 16.18
C ASP A 106 -7.62 -3.14 16.59
N ALA A 107 -8.21 -3.86 15.64
CA ALA A 107 -8.85 -5.15 15.89
C ALA A 107 -7.85 -6.21 16.36
N ILE A 108 -6.66 -6.28 15.77
CA ILE A 108 -5.56 -7.14 16.22
C ILE A 108 -5.17 -6.78 17.65
N ALA A 109 -5.02 -5.48 17.97
CA ALA A 109 -4.70 -5.02 19.31
C ALA A 109 -5.79 -5.42 20.33
N ALA A 110 -7.07 -5.29 19.97
CA ALA A 110 -8.19 -5.69 20.81
C ALA A 110 -8.23 -7.21 21.06
N GLN A 111 -7.85 -8.03 20.08
CA GLN A 111 -7.70 -9.46 20.28
C GLN A 111 -6.54 -9.78 21.23
N LEU A 112 -5.37 -9.17 21.02
CA LEU A 112 -4.19 -9.38 21.88
C LEU A 112 -4.44 -9.00 23.34
N LYS A 113 -5.24 -7.96 23.60
CA LYS A 113 -5.62 -7.55 24.97
C LYS A 113 -6.45 -8.59 25.73
N LYS A 114 -7.09 -9.55 25.04
CA LYS A 114 -7.89 -10.62 25.66
C LYS A 114 -7.03 -11.82 26.09
N GLU A 115 -5.80 -11.89 25.61
CA GLU A 115 -4.88 -12.99 25.86
C GLU A 115 -4.21 -12.85 27.24
N GLN A 116 -3.57 -13.93 27.71
CA GLN A 116 -2.82 -13.89 28.96
C GLN A 116 -1.69 -12.86 28.87
N LYS A 117 -1.64 -11.94 29.84
CA LYS A 117 -0.67 -10.85 29.83
C LYS A 117 0.76 -11.40 29.94
N SER A 118 1.59 -11.10 28.94
CA SER A 118 3.01 -11.41 28.91
C SER A 118 3.79 -10.21 28.40
N VAL A 119 5.08 -10.12 28.75
CA VAL A 119 5.94 -8.99 28.35
C VAL A 119 6.05 -8.90 26.81
N VAL A 120 5.98 -10.03 26.12
CA VAL A 120 5.96 -10.08 24.65
C VAL A 120 4.65 -9.53 24.07
N ILE A 121 3.50 -9.89 24.65
CA ILE A 121 2.20 -9.34 24.23
C ILE A 121 2.11 -7.83 24.52
N ASP A 122 2.57 -7.37 25.69
CA ASP A 122 2.60 -5.95 26.03
C ASP A 122 3.49 -5.16 25.05
N SER A 123 4.67 -5.69 24.72
CA SER A 123 5.54 -5.06 23.73
C SER A 123 4.96 -5.10 22.31
N THR A 124 4.16 -6.11 21.98
CA THR A 124 3.47 -6.22 20.68
C THR A 124 2.31 -5.23 20.57
N LEU A 125 1.59 -4.97 21.67
CA LEU A 125 0.60 -3.89 21.74
C LEU A 125 1.26 -2.51 21.54
N GLY A 126 2.48 -2.31 22.05
CA GLY A 126 3.24 -1.10 21.73
C GLY A 126 3.55 -0.96 20.23
N VAL A 127 3.73 -2.07 19.51
CA VAL A 127 3.90 -2.05 18.05
C VAL A 127 2.60 -1.67 17.36
N THR A 128 1.45 -2.20 17.81
CA THR A 128 0.15 -1.82 17.25
C THR A 128 -0.12 -0.33 17.42
N ASP A 129 0.17 0.23 18.60
CA ASP A 129 -0.04 1.66 18.87
C ASP A 129 0.80 2.55 17.94
N ALA A 130 2.06 2.16 17.70
CA ALA A 130 2.95 2.87 16.78
C ALA A 130 2.48 2.77 15.32
N LEU A 131 1.96 1.61 14.90
CA LEU A 131 1.41 1.40 13.57
C LEU A 131 0.09 2.15 13.34
N THR A 132 -0.81 2.19 14.33
CA THR A 132 -2.04 3.00 14.22
C THR A 132 -1.69 4.48 14.04
N LEU A 133 -0.67 4.98 14.76
CA LEU A 133 -0.17 6.34 14.56
C LEU A 133 0.43 6.54 13.16
N LEU A 134 1.19 5.57 12.66
CA LEU A 134 1.75 5.58 11.30
C LEU A 134 0.65 5.68 10.24
N MET A 135 -0.40 4.84 10.34
CA MET A 135 -1.54 4.85 9.41
C MET A 135 -2.28 6.18 9.44
N LYS A 136 -2.50 6.74 10.64
CA LYS A 136 -3.10 8.06 10.80
C LYS A 136 -2.31 9.14 10.05
N TYR A 137 -1.00 9.22 10.26
CA TYR A 137 -0.17 10.20 9.55
C TYR A 137 -0.07 9.91 8.05
N ALA A 138 -0.09 8.65 7.63
CA ALA A 138 -0.13 8.30 6.22
C ALA A 138 -1.40 8.86 5.55
N THR A 139 -2.57 8.68 6.17
CA THR A 139 -3.85 9.26 5.72
C THR A 139 -3.78 10.78 5.65
N LEU A 140 -3.30 11.45 6.71
CA LEU A 140 -3.15 12.91 6.73
C LEU A 140 -2.22 13.44 5.63
N CYS A 141 -1.14 12.71 5.32
CA CYS A 141 -0.27 13.05 4.19
C CYS A 141 -1.00 12.92 2.86
N GLN A 142 -1.84 11.88 2.69
CA GLN A 142 -2.65 11.73 1.47
C GLN A 142 -3.71 12.82 1.35
N GLU A 143 -4.36 13.20 2.45
CA GLU A 143 -5.29 14.34 2.48
C GLU A 143 -4.57 15.64 2.09
N GLU A 144 -3.35 15.86 2.58
CA GLU A 144 -2.54 17.03 2.21
C GLU A 144 -2.20 17.03 0.71
N ILE A 145 -1.88 15.87 0.12
CA ILE A 145 -1.61 15.74 -1.32
C ILE A 145 -2.87 16.06 -2.14
N VAL A 146 -4.04 15.55 -1.72
CA VAL A 146 -5.33 15.83 -2.37
C VAL A 146 -5.68 17.31 -2.29
N ASN A 147 -5.56 17.90 -1.10
CA ASN A 147 -5.91 19.30 -0.85
C ASN A 147 -4.92 20.30 -1.49
N SER A 148 -3.63 19.97 -1.51
CA SER A 148 -2.59 20.79 -2.17
C SER A 148 -2.67 20.74 -3.70
N GLY A 149 -3.28 19.68 -4.25
CA GLY A 149 -3.61 19.56 -5.68
C GLY A 149 -4.60 20.60 -6.22
N GLY A 150 -5.15 21.48 -5.37
CA GLY A 150 -6.08 22.56 -5.75
C GLY A 150 -5.44 23.84 -6.32
N LYS A 151 -4.09 23.96 -6.37
CA LYS A 151 -3.41 25.17 -6.89
C LYS A 151 -2.53 24.97 -8.12
N SER A 152 -2.34 23.75 -8.58
CA SER A 152 -1.67 23.48 -9.85
C SER A 152 -2.68 22.90 -10.81
N VAL A 153 -2.99 23.67 -11.86
CA VAL A 153 -3.65 23.21 -13.09
C VAL A 153 -2.93 21.95 -13.56
N ASN A 154 -3.39 20.76 -13.16
CA ASN A 154 -3.06 19.46 -13.72
C ASN A 154 -3.91 18.38 -13.02
N ALA A 155 -5.17 18.25 -13.43
CA ALA A 155 -5.96 17.04 -13.22
C ALA A 155 -5.28 15.76 -13.80
N LYS A 156 -4.22 15.94 -14.63
CA LYS A 156 -3.24 14.93 -15.06
C LYS A 156 -2.53 14.16 -13.92
N TYR A 157 -2.66 14.58 -12.66
CA TYR A 157 -1.92 14.00 -11.54
C TYR A 157 -2.54 12.73 -10.95
N TYR A 158 -3.80 12.39 -11.24
CA TYR A 158 -4.47 11.22 -10.64
C TYR A 158 -4.83 10.11 -11.65
N LEU A 159 -5.12 10.45 -12.92
CA LEU A 159 -5.42 9.45 -13.96
C LEU A 159 -4.20 8.63 -14.41
N LYS A 160 -2.98 9.13 -14.15
CA LYS A 160 -1.74 8.47 -14.56
C LYS A 160 -1.10 7.60 -13.47
N ASP A 161 -1.60 7.68 -12.23
CA ASP A 161 -0.90 7.18 -11.05
C ASP A 161 -1.58 5.98 -10.37
N SER A 162 -2.38 5.17 -11.09
CA SER A 162 -2.94 3.92 -10.51
C SER A 162 -1.85 3.06 -9.87
N LYS A 163 -0.65 2.99 -10.46
CA LYS A 163 0.49 2.25 -9.90
C LYS A 163 1.00 2.78 -8.57
N TRP A 164 0.96 4.10 -8.35
CA TRP A 164 1.41 4.68 -7.08
C TRP A 164 0.36 4.43 -6.00
N THR A 165 -0.92 4.69 -6.31
CA THR A 165 -2.03 4.41 -5.40
C THR A 165 -2.11 2.92 -5.06
N GLU A 166 -2.00 2.03 -6.04
CA GLU A 166 -1.88 0.57 -5.84
C GLU A 166 -0.66 0.20 -5.01
N GLY A 167 0.48 0.86 -5.23
CA GLY A 167 1.69 0.66 -4.44
C GLY A 167 1.51 1.04 -2.97
N LEU A 168 0.81 2.15 -2.70
CA LEU A 168 0.49 2.61 -1.35
C LEU A 168 -0.51 1.67 -0.65
N ILE A 169 -1.59 1.28 -1.35
CA ILE A 169 -2.59 0.32 -0.85
C ILE A 169 -1.93 -1.03 -0.57
N SER A 170 -1.09 -1.52 -1.50
CA SER A 170 -0.35 -2.76 -1.32
C SER A 170 0.57 -2.70 -0.11
N ALA A 171 1.28 -1.58 0.10
CA ALA A 171 2.13 -1.40 1.26
C ALA A 171 1.33 -1.40 2.57
N ALA A 172 0.17 -0.75 2.60
CA ALA A 172 -0.72 -0.75 3.76
C ALA A 172 -1.21 -2.16 4.10
N ARG A 173 -1.63 -2.94 3.09
CA ARG A 173 -2.03 -4.35 3.26
C ARG A 173 -0.88 -5.22 3.75
N THR A 174 0.34 -5.02 3.26
CA THR A 174 1.53 -5.72 3.75
C THR A 174 1.80 -5.44 5.23
N VAL A 175 1.63 -4.19 5.68
CA VAL A 175 1.77 -3.83 7.10
C VAL A 175 0.74 -4.57 7.96
N VAL A 176 -0.53 -4.60 7.54
CA VAL A 176 -1.58 -5.30 8.27
C VAL A 176 -1.32 -6.80 8.35
N SER A 177 -0.94 -7.43 7.22
CA SER A 177 -0.60 -8.85 7.16
C SER A 177 0.58 -9.19 8.10
N SER A 178 1.62 -8.37 8.08
CA SER A 178 2.80 -8.54 8.95
C SER A 178 2.43 -8.39 10.43
N MET A 179 1.55 -7.44 10.75
CA MET A 179 1.07 -7.23 12.12
C MET A 179 0.16 -8.37 12.59
N ALA A 180 -0.68 -8.92 11.71
CA ALA A 180 -1.50 -10.09 12.01
C ALA A 180 -0.63 -11.31 12.32
N PHE A 181 0.39 -11.56 11.48
CA PHE A 181 1.38 -12.61 11.72
C PHE A 181 2.12 -12.43 13.05
N LEU A 182 2.59 -11.21 13.35
CA LEU A 182 3.25 -10.90 14.61
C LEU A 182 2.32 -11.10 15.82
N GLY A 183 1.05 -10.72 15.70
CA GLY A 183 0.05 -10.94 16.73
C GLY A 183 -0.13 -12.43 17.02
N GLU A 184 -0.27 -13.26 16.00
CA GLU A 184 -0.41 -14.71 16.16
C GLU A 184 0.85 -15.37 16.74
N ALA A 185 2.03 -14.94 16.29
CA ALA A 185 3.30 -15.39 16.85
C ALA A 185 3.42 -15.03 18.34
N SER A 186 2.93 -13.86 18.74
CA SER A 186 2.96 -13.41 20.14
C SER A 186 1.99 -14.17 21.03
N LYS A 187 0.80 -14.53 20.52
CA LYS A 187 -0.14 -15.44 21.19
C LYS A 187 0.47 -16.82 21.39
N SER A 188 1.05 -17.36 20.32
CA SER A 188 1.71 -18.66 20.33
C SER A 188 2.92 -18.69 21.27
N TYR A 189 3.68 -17.59 21.35
CA TYR A 189 4.75 -17.43 22.33
C TYR A 189 4.22 -17.52 23.76
N SER A 190 3.11 -16.83 24.06
CA SER A 190 2.53 -16.82 25.40
C SER A 190 1.94 -18.17 25.82
N SER A 191 1.34 -18.92 24.90
CA SER A 191 0.75 -20.23 25.19
C SER A 191 1.78 -21.35 25.28
N SER A 192 2.89 -21.24 24.55
CA SER A 192 3.97 -22.24 24.53
C SER A 192 5.06 -22.02 25.59
N ASN A 193 4.88 -21.04 26.47
CA ASN A 193 5.92 -20.60 27.40
C ASN A 193 7.25 -20.37 26.67
N GLY A 194 7.22 -19.59 25.59
CA GLY A 194 8.43 -19.08 24.96
C GLY A 194 9.35 -20.09 24.27
N PHE A 195 8.85 -21.22 23.75
CA PHE A 195 9.67 -22.17 23.00
C PHE A 195 10.49 -21.53 21.87
N GLU A 196 11.69 -22.04 21.58
CA GLU A 196 12.66 -21.43 20.65
C GLU A 196 12.05 -21.07 19.28
N GLY A 197 11.25 -21.97 18.69
CA GLY A 197 10.59 -21.71 17.39
C GLY A 197 9.54 -20.59 17.43
N GLN A 198 8.98 -20.28 18.60
CA GLN A 198 8.04 -19.17 18.77
C GLN A 198 8.78 -17.84 18.96
N VAL A 199 9.95 -17.86 19.60
CA VAL A 199 10.85 -16.69 19.65
C VAL A 199 11.26 -16.28 18.24
N GLU A 200 11.65 -17.25 17.41
CA GLU A 200 12.01 -16.99 16.01
C GLU A 200 10.84 -16.41 15.22
N SER A 201 9.62 -16.94 15.40
CA SER A 201 8.42 -16.44 14.72
C SER A 201 8.12 -14.99 15.10
N VAL A 202 8.22 -14.63 16.39
CA VAL A 202 8.07 -13.24 16.86
C VAL A 202 9.16 -12.34 16.26
N LEU A 203 10.40 -12.81 16.18
CA LEU A 203 11.50 -12.05 15.58
C LEU A 203 11.31 -11.82 14.08
N VAL A 204 10.81 -12.81 13.35
CA VAL A 204 10.48 -12.69 11.92
C VAL A 204 9.35 -11.68 11.74
N GLY A 205 8.27 -11.79 12.50
CA GLY A 205 7.13 -10.86 12.40
C GLY A 205 7.54 -9.43 12.71
N ALA A 206 8.39 -9.20 13.71
CA ALA A 206 8.90 -7.86 14.02
C ALA A 206 9.70 -7.25 12.86
N LYS A 207 10.49 -8.06 12.14
CA LYS A 207 11.24 -7.62 10.96
C LYS A 207 10.31 -7.32 9.78
N GLU A 208 9.31 -8.15 9.55
CA GLU A 208 8.33 -7.96 8.48
C GLU A 208 7.52 -6.68 8.69
N VAL A 209 7.08 -6.40 9.93
CA VAL A 209 6.42 -5.14 10.28
C VAL A 209 7.31 -3.93 10.00
N ALA A 210 8.59 -3.99 10.36
CA ALA A 210 9.54 -2.92 10.08
C ALA A 210 9.74 -2.72 8.56
N ALA A 211 9.87 -3.81 7.79
CA ALA A 211 10.01 -3.76 6.35
C ALA A 211 8.77 -3.18 5.64
N GLY A 212 7.57 -3.65 6.00
CA GLY A 212 6.31 -3.14 5.50
C GLY A 212 6.12 -1.65 5.81
N THR A 213 6.56 -1.21 6.99
CA THR A 213 6.54 0.21 7.39
C THR A 213 7.45 1.05 6.51
N ILE A 214 8.67 0.58 6.21
CA ILE A 214 9.58 1.26 5.29
C ILE A 214 8.96 1.37 3.89
N GLN A 215 8.32 0.30 3.41
CA GLN A 215 7.65 0.29 2.13
C GLN A 215 6.50 1.32 2.09
N LEU A 216 5.67 1.37 3.13
CA LEU A 216 4.57 2.33 3.24
C LEU A 216 5.07 3.78 3.23
N VAL A 217 6.09 4.09 4.04
CA VAL A 217 6.68 5.44 4.11
C VAL A 217 7.33 5.82 2.78
N THR A 218 8.02 4.87 2.15
CA THR A 218 8.64 5.10 0.83
C THR A 218 7.57 5.39 -0.22
N ALA A 219 6.49 4.61 -0.25
CA ALA A 219 5.36 4.84 -1.15
C ALA A 219 4.69 6.20 -0.88
N ALA A 220 4.44 6.55 0.38
CA ALA A 220 3.84 7.83 0.76
C ALA A 220 4.70 9.05 0.37
N ARG A 221 6.04 8.91 0.43
CA ARG A 221 6.98 9.98 0.06
C ARG A 221 6.99 10.32 -1.43
N VAL A 222 6.69 9.37 -2.32
CA VAL A 222 6.82 9.56 -3.79
C VAL A 222 6.06 10.79 -4.30
N LYS A 223 4.93 11.11 -3.67
CA LYS A 223 4.05 12.22 -4.06
C LYS A 223 3.92 13.31 -3.00
N ALA A 224 4.73 13.26 -1.93
CA ALA A 224 4.68 14.28 -0.89
C ALA A 224 5.04 15.66 -1.47
N THR A 225 4.10 16.60 -1.38
CA THR A 225 4.25 17.97 -1.91
C THR A 225 5.34 18.75 -1.18
N ASN A 226 5.51 18.49 0.12
CA ASN A 226 6.54 19.08 0.96
C ASN A 226 7.09 18.04 1.95
N LEU A 227 8.37 17.70 1.82
CA LEU A 227 9.04 16.73 2.70
C LEU A 227 9.18 17.22 4.16
N PHE A 228 9.01 18.51 4.40
CA PHE A 228 9.06 19.14 5.72
C PHE A 228 7.66 19.51 6.24
N SER A 229 6.59 18.97 5.64
CA SER A 229 5.24 19.20 6.17
C SER A 229 5.12 18.57 7.56
N PRO A 230 4.30 19.15 8.46
CA PRO A 230 4.11 18.61 9.81
C PRO A 230 3.55 17.18 9.77
N ASN A 231 2.73 16.85 8.77
CA ASN A 231 2.19 15.51 8.57
C ASN A 231 3.28 14.54 8.12
N GLN A 232 4.13 14.94 7.17
CA GLN A 232 5.24 14.12 6.70
C GLN A 232 6.25 13.87 7.84
N LEU A 233 6.60 14.90 8.62
CA LEU A 233 7.44 14.73 9.80
C LEU A 233 6.80 13.82 10.86
N GLY A 234 5.49 13.91 11.04
CA GLY A 234 4.71 12.98 11.87
C GLY A 234 4.82 11.54 11.38
N LEU A 235 4.70 11.31 10.07
CA LEU A 235 4.86 9.99 9.44
C LEU A 235 6.27 9.43 9.66
N GLU A 236 7.32 10.24 9.50
CA GLU A 236 8.71 9.85 9.77
C GLU A 236 8.95 9.48 11.23
N ASN A 237 8.38 10.26 12.15
CA ASN A 237 8.53 10.00 13.58
C ASN A 237 7.79 8.74 13.99
N ALA A 238 6.58 8.51 13.47
CA ALA A 238 5.85 7.26 13.68
C ALA A 238 6.62 6.06 13.12
N SER A 239 7.24 6.20 11.94
CA SER A 239 8.10 5.14 11.36
C SER A 239 9.29 4.80 12.24
N LYS A 240 9.98 5.81 12.79
CA LYS A 240 11.07 5.61 13.76
C LYS A 240 10.58 4.94 15.04
N GLN A 241 9.39 5.31 15.51
CA GLN A 241 8.77 4.68 16.66
C GLN A 241 8.49 3.20 16.40
N VAL A 242 7.94 2.84 15.24
CA VAL A 242 7.74 1.42 14.85
C VAL A 242 9.07 0.67 14.81
N ALA A 243 10.12 1.24 14.21
CA ALA A 243 11.45 0.62 14.18
C ALA A 243 12.04 0.41 15.59
N SER A 244 11.86 1.39 16.47
CA SER A 244 12.29 1.29 17.87
C SER A 244 11.52 0.22 18.63
N THR A 245 10.19 0.20 18.53
CA THR A 245 9.35 -0.76 19.26
C THR A 245 9.52 -2.19 18.77
N THR A 246 9.66 -2.40 17.45
CA THR A 246 9.96 -3.74 16.89
C THR A 246 11.34 -4.24 17.30
N SER A 247 12.35 -3.37 17.37
CA SER A 247 13.68 -3.70 17.89
C SER A 247 13.65 -4.03 19.39
N SER A 248 12.89 -3.25 20.17
CA SER A 248 12.67 -3.50 21.59
C SER A 248 11.98 -4.86 21.81
N LEU A 249 10.92 -5.15 21.07
CA LEU A 249 10.20 -6.43 21.09
C LEU A 249 11.13 -7.61 20.82
N ALA A 250 11.97 -7.52 19.79
CA ALA A 250 12.96 -8.56 19.48
C ALA A 250 13.93 -8.80 20.66
N SER A 251 14.34 -7.73 21.34
CA SER A 251 15.20 -7.84 22.52
C SER A 251 14.48 -8.45 23.72
N VAL A 252 13.21 -8.07 23.93
CA VAL A 252 12.34 -8.56 25.01
C VAL A 252 12.06 -10.05 24.83
N ALA A 253 11.67 -10.47 23.62
CA ALA A 253 11.38 -11.87 23.32
C ALA A 253 12.60 -12.77 23.55
N LYS A 254 13.78 -12.34 23.11
CA LYS A 254 15.04 -13.07 23.35
C LYS A 254 15.39 -13.14 24.83
N LYS A 255 15.28 -12.04 25.57
CA LYS A 255 15.58 -12.00 27.01
C LYS A 255 14.61 -12.87 27.80
N ALA A 256 13.32 -12.80 27.50
CA ALA A 256 12.29 -13.60 28.17
C ALA A 256 12.55 -15.09 27.94
N TYR A 257 12.94 -15.49 26.72
CA TYR A 257 13.35 -16.85 26.44
C TYR A 257 14.59 -17.29 27.24
N MET A 258 15.65 -16.49 27.23
CA MET A 258 16.89 -16.81 27.95
C MET A 258 16.65 -16.94 29.46
N GLN A 259 15.87 -16.04 30.06
CA GLN A 259 15.54 -16.10 31.49
C GLN A 259 14.82 -17.41 31.84
N GLN A 260 13.88 -17.82 31.00
CA GLN A 260 13.15 -19.05 31.19
C GLN A 260 14.06 -20.29 31.05
N PHE A 261 15.01 -20.25 30.12
CA PHE A 261 16.02 -21.30 29.96
C PHE A 261 16.95 -21.38 31.18
N THR A 262 17.45 -20.25 31.68
CA THR A 262 18.32 -20.23 32.89
C THR A 262 17.58 -20.68 34.15
N MET A 263 16.29 -20.34 34.31
CA MET A 263 15.50 -20.84 35.43
C MET A 263 15.22 -22.35 35.34
N SER A 264 15.14 -22.90 34.12
CA SER A 264 15.03 -24.34 33.88
C SER A 264 16.32 -25.08 34.29
N GLU A 265 17.49 -24.56 33.90
CA GLU A 265 18.80 -25.12 34.27
C GLU A 265 19.09 -25.03 35.77
N GLU A 266 18.76 -23.89 36.42
CA GLU A 266 18.89 -23.76 37.86
C GLU A 266 17.96 -24.72 38.62
N ALA A 267 16.74 -24.96 38.12
CA ALA A 267 15.81 -25.93 38.70
C ALA A 267 16.26 -27.39 38.50
N THR A 268 16.94 -27.72 37.40
CA THR A 268 17.52 -29.06 37.16
C THR A 268 18.84 -29.30 37.90
N SER A 269 19.54 -28.23 38.32
CA SER A 269 20.77 -28.32 39.12
C SER A 269 20.53 -28.46 40.63
N ARG A 270 19.28 -28.30 41.11
CA ARG A 270 18.92 -28.62 42.50
C ARG A 270 18.70 -30.12 42.64
N ASN A 271 19.25 -30.70 43.70
CA ASN A 271 19.02 -32.11 44.01
C ASN A 271 17.50 -32.36 44.11
N PRO A 272 17.00 -33.52 43.64
CA PRO A 272 15.58 -33.89 43.75
C PRO A 272 15.05 -33.83 45.19
N GLU A 273 15.94 -33.95 46.17
CA GLU A 273 15.67 -33.92 47.61
C GLU A 273 15.32 -32.51 48.14
N ASP A 274 15.70 -31.43 47.43
CA ASP A 274 15.36 -30.05 47.81
C ASP A 274 13.98 -29.59 47.27
N LEU A 275 13.31 -30.42 46.46
CA LEU A 275 12.00 -30.14 45.87
C LEU A 275 10.82 -30.40 46.83
N GLU A 276 11.04 -31.09 47.95
CA GLU A 276 9.99 -31.35 48.95
C GLU A 276 9.52 -30.09 49.69
N ALA A 277 10.28 -28.99 49.62
CA ALA A 277 9.90 -27.70 50.21
C ALA A 277 9.10 -26.78 49.27
N SER A 278 8.93 -27.15 47.99
CA SER A 278 8.22 -26.32 47.02
C SER A 278 6.73 -26.69 46.96
N ASN A 279 5.85 -25.68 47.12
CA ASN A 279 4.39 -25.80 47.00
C ASN A 279 4.02 -26.68 45.79
N SER A 280 3.18 -27.70 45.99
CA SER A 280 2.70 -28.66 44.98
C SER A 280 2.39 -28.04 43.60
N HIS A 281 1.90 -26.81 43.57
CA HIS A 281 1.65 -26.06 42.33
C HIS A 281 2.90 -25.76 41.50
N GLN A 282 4.04 -25.45 42.12
CA GLN A 282 5.31 -25.19 41.44
C GLN A 282 5.86 -26.46 40.80
N LEU A 283 5.70 -27.61 41.45
CA LEU A 283 6.05 -28.92 40.89
C LEU A 283 5.22 -29.24 39.64
N THR A 284 3.91 -28.97 39.68
CA THR A 284 3.04 -29.17 38.51
C THR A 284 3.39 -28.22 37.35
N ILE A 285 3.82 -26.99 37.64
CA ILE A 285 4.29 -26.06 36.61
C ILE A 285 5.61 -26.53 36.00
N ALA A 286 6.57 -26.96 36.83
CA ALA A 286 7.85 -27.48 36.39
C ALA A 286 7.67 -28.74 35.51
N GLU A 287 6.81 -29.67 35.95
CA GLU A 287 6.45 -30.87 35.19
C GLU A 287 5.83 -30.51 33.83
N ARG A 288 4.84 -29.61 33.79
CA ARG A 288 4.23 -29.16 32.53
C ARG A 288 5.24 -28.51 31.60
N ASN A 289 6.15 -27.69 32.13
CA ASN A 289 7.21 -27.08 31.33
C ASN A 289 8.15 -28.12 30.73
N GLN A 290 8.56 -29.11 31.53
CA GLN A 290 9.37 -30.23 31.05
C GLN A 290 8.65 -31.02 29.95
N GLN A 291 7.33 -31.22 30.11
CA GLN A 291 6.52 -31.92 29.12
C GLN A 291 6.40 -31.14 27.80
N ILE A 292 6.26 -29.81 27.86
CA ILE A 292 6.28 -28.93 26.67
C ILE A 292 7.65 -28.99 25.97
N GLU A 293 8.75 -28.98 26.74
CA GLU A 293 10.10 -29.11 26.19
C GLU A 293 10.29 -30.45 25.47
N ILE A 294 9.85 -31.55 26.08
CA ILE A 294 9.86 -32.89 25.47
C ILE A 294 9.08 -32.88 24.15
N MET A 295 7.85 -32.34 24.14
CA MET A 295 7.04 -32.25 22.91
C MET A 295 7.73 -31.44 21.81
N GLY A 296 8.41 -30.35 22.18
CA GLY A 296 9.19 -29.53 21.25
C GLY A 296 10.38 -30.30 20.65
N LEU A 297 11.11 -31.05 21.47
CA LEU A 297 12.22 -31.91 21.03
C LEU A 297 11.72 -33.06 20.15
N GLU A 298 10.59 -33.70 20.49
CA GLU A 298 9.97 -34.74 19.68
C GLU A 298 9.55 -34.22 18.30
N SER A 299 8.97 -33.01 18.24
CA SER A 299 8.64 -32.35 16.98
C SER A 299 9.88 -32.09 16.12
N LYS A 300 10.95 -31.54 16.72
CA LYS A 300 12.24 -31.33 16.04
C LYS A 300 12.85 -32.65 15.53
N LEU A 301 12.81 -33.71 16.35
CA LEU A 301 13.27 -35.05 15.98
C LEU A 301 12.46 -35.61 14.81
N SER A 302 11.14 -35.45 14.83
CA SER A 302 10.24 -35.87 13.75
C SER A 302 10.58 -35.15 12.44
N GLN A 303 10.78 -33.84 12.47
CA GLN A 303 11.20 -33.06 11.30
C GLN A 303 12.57 -33.50 10.76
N ALA A 304 13.54 -33.75 11.64
CA ALA A 304 14.86 -34.25 11.23
C ALA A 304 14.76 -35.63 10.56
N ARG A 305 13.92 -36.54 11.10
CA ARG A 305 13.63 -37.85 10.50
C ARG A 305 12.96 -37.72 9.13
N ALA A 306 12.03 -36.78 8.97
CA ALA A 306 11.41 -36.50 7.68
C ALA A 306 12.43 -36.00 6.66
N LYS A 307 13.30 -35.05 7.03
CA LYS A 307 14.40 -34.56 6.19
C LYS A 307 15.35 -35.70 5.77
N LEU A 308 15.76 -36.56 6.71
CA LEU A 308 16.60 -37.72 6.40
C LEU A 308 15.91 -38.68 5.41
N THR A 309 14.62 -38.92 5.57
CA THR A 309 13.84 -39.76 4.66
C THR A 309 13.81 -39.19 3.25
N LEU A 310 13.65 -37.87 3.11
CA LEU A 310 13.71 -37.17 1.81
C LEU A 310 15.09 -37.27 1.17
N ILE A 311 16.17 -37.11 1.96
CA ILE A 311 17.54 -37.27 1.49
C ILE A 311 17.75 -38.70 0.97
N ARG A 312 17.32 -39.72 1.73
CA ARG A 312 17.40 -41.13 1.33
C ARG A 312 16.62 -41.38 0.02
N LYS A 313 15.38 -40.92 -0.09
CA LYS A 313 14.58 -41.06 -1.32
C LYS A 313 15.27 -40.43 -2.54
N LYS A 314 15.86 -39.25 -2.39
CA LYS A 314 16.62 -38.60 -3.47
C LYS A 314 17.89 -39.37 -3.85
N ALA A 315 18.56 -40.00 -2.89
CA ALA A 315 19.72 -40.83 -3.17
C ALA A 315 19.35 -42.10 -3.95
N TYR A 316 18.21 -42.74 -3.62
CA TYR A 316 17.74 -43.93 -4.34
C TYR A 316 17.16 -43.64 -5.73
N ASN A 317 16.60 -42.45 -5.97
CA ASN A 317 16.08 -42.06 -7.30
C ASN A 317 17.17 -41.61 -8.30
N LYS A 318 18.45 -41.58 -7.91
CA LYS A 318 19.58 -41.17 -8.75
C LYS A 318 20.42 -42.34 -9.29
N ASN A 319 20.12 -43.55 -8.86
CA ASN A 319 20.65 -44.82 -9.41
C ASN A 319 19.52 -45.56 -10.13
#